data_AF-A0A2D2Q2J4-F1
#
_entry.id   AF-A0A2D2Q2J4-F1
#
_cell.length_a   1.000
_cell.length_b   1.000
_cell.length_c   1.000
_cell.angle_alpha   90.00
_cell.angle_beta   90.00
_cell.angle_gamma   90.00
#
_symmetry.space_group_name_H-M   'P 1'
#
loop_
_entity.id
_entity.type
_entity.pdbx_description
1 polymer ?
#
loop_
_entity_poly.entity_id
_entity_poly.type
_entity_poly.pdbx_seq_one_letter_code
_entity_poly.pdbx_strand_id
1 'polypeptide(L)'
;MTDPMDTKLLLRRQISVKAVVTPLWKEDAQRQLQAQLNQVDIQIQQLDLQLQQVIGELRKTGEAQDLVNARIQEVQAQANNQKAQLLQQKNTILQQLDQVQRLEDGQEVDQGQVDNFFYVTKGDNLIQKMQVEILMRDGVIEEIRGTL
;
A
#
# COMPACT_ATOMS: atom_id res chain seq x y z
N MET A 1 -17.70 -27.68 44.46
CA MET A 1 -17.18 -26.39 43.99
C MET A 1 -16.48 -26.68 42.68
N THR A 2 -17.23 -26.67 41.58
CA THR A 2 -16.71 -26.92 40.23
C THR A 2 -15.90 -25.70 39.82
N ASP A 3 -14.58 -25.85 39.83
CA ASP A 3 -13.64 -24.91 39.22
C ASP A 3 -14.10 -24.68 37.76
N PRO A 4 -14.24 -23.43 37.27
CA PRO A 4 -14.55 -23.18 35.87
C PRO A 4 -13.32 -23.54 35.02
N MET A 5 -13.05 -24.83 34.85
CA MET A 5 -12.18 -25.31 33.79
C MET A 5 -12.81 -24.93 32.45
N ASP A 6 -11.98 -24.36 31.58
CA ASP A 6 -12.23 -24.15 30.14
C ASP A 6 -13.06 -22.95 29.66
N THR A 7 -13.08 -21.82 30.39
CA THR A 7 -13.45 -20.56 29.70
C THR A 7 -12.32 -20.17 28.74
N LYS A 8 -12.47 -20.54 27.47
CA LYS A 8 -11.60 -20.12 26.37
C LYS A 8 -12.23 -18.92 25.67
N LEU A 9 -11.48 -17.83 25.54
CA LEU A 9 -11.88 -16.69 24.72
C LEU A 9 -11.19 -16.80 23.37
N LEU A 10 -11.95 -16.62 22.28
CA LEU A 10 -11.40 -16.49 20.94
C LEU A 10 -11.12 -15.02 20.66
N LEU A 11 -9.86 -14.68 20.45
CA LEU A 11 -9.42 -13.31 20.17
C LEU A 11 -8.84 -13.22 18.76
N ARG A 12 -8.90 -12.02 18.17
CA ARG A 12 -8.21 -11.69 16.91
C ARG A 12 -6.87 -11.02 17.24
N ARG A 13 -5.80 -11.45 16.58
CA ARG A 13 -4.47 -10.81 16.59
C ARG A 13 -4.00 -10.53 15.18
N GLN A 14 -3.15 -9.52 15.02
CA GLN A 14 -2.39 -9.29 13.80
C GLN A 14 -1.05 -10.01 13.91
N ILE A 15 -0.69 -10.76 12.87
CA ILE A 15 0.60 -11.44 12.74
C ILE A 15 1.42 -10.67 11.72
N SER A 16 2.63 -10.26 12.11
CA SER A 16 3.56 -9.62 11.18
C SER A 16 4.11 -10.64 10.20
N VAL A 17 4.14 -10.29 8.92
CA VAL A 17 4.67 -11.13 7.86
C VAL A 17 5.95 -10.49 7.35
N LYS A 18 7.06 -11.23 7.45
CA LYS A 18 8.34 -10.85 6.88
C LYS A 18 8.69 -11.76 5.72
N ALA A 19 9.37 -11.20 4.74
CA ALA A 19 9.95 -11.93 3.63
C ALA A 19 11.48 -11.89 3.71
N VAL A 20 12.11 -12.99 3.36
CA VAL A 20 13.54 -13.01 3.07
C VAL A 20 13.75 -12.51 1.66
N VAL A 21 14.65 -11.54 1.52
CA VAL A 21 15.09 -11.01 0.24
C VAL A 21 15.85 -12.10 -0.50
N THR A 22 15.32 -12.48 -1.66
CA THR A 22 15.93 -13.40 -2.63
C THR A 22 15.97 -12.71 -4.01
N PRO A 23 16.69 -13.27 -5.00
CA PRO A 23 16.64 -12.75 -6.37
C PRO A 23 15.22 -12.75 -6.95
N LEU A 24 14.44 -13.81 -6.71
CA LEU A 24 13.06 -13.93 -7.17
C LEU A 24 12.16 -12.88 -6.50
N TRP A 25 12.28 -12.74 -5.17
CA TRP A 25 11.54 -11.73 -4.43
C TRP A 25 11.84 -10.31 -4.93
N LYS A 26 13.11 -9.99 -5.22
CA LYS A 26 13.48 -8.68 -5.77
C LYS A 26 12.86 -8.43 -7.13
N GLU A 27 12.89 -9.44 -8.01
CA GLU A 27 12.29 -9.34 -9.34
C GLU A 27 10.78 -9.06 -9.23
N ASP A 28 10.07 -9.80 -8.37
CA ASP A 28 8.64 -9.62 -8.15
C ASP A 28 8.32 -8.25 -7.55
N ALA A 29 9.09 -7.81 -6.53
CA ALA A 29 8.94 -6.49 -5.93
C ALA A 29 9.15 -5.36 -6.96
N GLN A 30 10.20 -5.46 -7.78
CA GLN A 30 10.46 -4.50 -8.86
C GLN A 30 9.34 -4.50 -9.89
N ARG A 31 8.87 -5.68 -10.31
CA ARG A 31 7.77 -5.82 -11.27
C ARG A 31 6.49 -5.18 -10.75
N GLN A 32 6.15 -5.42 -9.48
CA GLN A 32 4.98 -4.82 -8.85
C GLN A 32 5.10 -3.29 -8.76
N LEU A 33 6.24 -2.77 -8.32
CA LEU A 33 6.46 -1.31 -8.22
C LEU A 33 6.47 -0.65 -9.60
N GLN A 34 7.04 -1.29 -10.61
CA GLN A 34 7.02 -0.79 -11.99
C GLN A 34 5.59 -0.77 -12.55
N ALA A 35 4.77 -1.77 -12.25
CA ALA A 35 3.36 -1.76 -12.64
C ALA A 35 2.59 -0.62 -11.98
N GLN A 36 2.83 -0.35 -10.70
CA GLN A 36 2.24 0.82 -10.01
C GLN A 36 2.72 2.14 -10.62
N LEU A 37 4.00 2.25 -10.94
CA LEU A 37 4.57 3.42 -11.59
C LEU A 37 3.90 3.70 -12.94
N ASN A 38 3.74 2.66 -13.77
CA ASN A 38 3.05 2.76 -15.06
C ASN A 38 1.59 3.18 -14.88
N GLN A 39 0.91 2.70 -13.83
CA GLN A 39 -0.47 3.08 -13.53
C GLN A 39 -0.59 4.57 -13.18
N VAL A 40 0.34 5.11 -12.39
CA VAL A 40 0.39 6.55 -12.07
C VAL A 40 0.66 7.39 -13.33
N ASP A 41 1.57 6.94 -14.19
CA ASP A 41 1.85 7.63 -15.46
C ASP A 41 0.63 7.69 -16.38
N ILE A 42 -0.14 6.60 -16.47
CA ILE A 42 -1.42 6.57 -17.20
C ILE A 42 -2.43 7.56 -16.58
N GLN A 43 -2.53 7.61 -15.25
CA GLN A 43 -3.44 8.55 -14.57
C GLN A 43 -3.09 10.01 -14.87
N ILE A 44 -1.79 10.35 -14.89
CA ILE A 44 -1.33 11.70 -15.25
C ILE A 44 -1.71 12.04 -16.70
N GLN A 45 -1.50 11.11 -17.64
CA GLN A 45 -1.87 11.33 -19.04
C GLN A 45 -3.39 11.50 -19.22
N GLN A 46 -4.18 10.69 -18.53
CA GLN A 46 -5.65 10.81 -18.55
C GLN A 46 -6.11 12.16 -18.01
N LEU A 47 -5.52 12.62 -16.90
CA LEU A 47 -5.82 13.94 -16.33
C LEU A 47 -5.50 15.08 -17.31
N ASP A 48 -4.34 15.01 -17.99
CA ASP A 48 -3.94 16.01 -18.98
C ASP A 48 -4.91 16.03 -20.19
N LEU A 49 -5.37 14.87 -20.65
CA LEU A 49 -6.36 14.77 -21.72
C LEU A 49 -7.73 15.30 -21.31
N GLN A 50 -8.20 14.94 -20.11
CA GLN A 50 -9.46 15.44 -19.56
C GLN A 50 -9.45 16.96 -19.42
N LEU A 51 -8.34 17.53 -18.93
CA LEU A 51 -8.17 18.97 -18.82
C LEU A 51 -8.32 19.66 -20.18
N GLN A 52 -7.67 19.15 -21.22
CA GLN A 52 -7.77 19.72 -22.58
C GLN A 52 -9.19 19.62 -23.15
N GLN A 53 -9.88 18.50 -22.92
CA GLN A 53 -11.27 18.31 -23.35
C GLN A 53 -12.20 19.31 -22.68
N VAL A 54 -12.15 19.42 -21.35
CA VAL A 54 -13.00 20.34 -20.59
C VAL A 54 -12.74 21.80 -20.98
N ILE A 55 -11.47 22.21 -21.14
CA ILE A 55 -11.14 23.56 -21.62
C ILE A 55 -11.70 23.78 -23.04
N GLY A 56 -11.60 22.78 -23.92
CA GLY A 56 -12.14 22.83 -25.27
C GLY A 56 -13.66 22.97 -25.31
N GLU A 57 -14.37 22.34 -24.38
CA GLU A 57 -15.82 22.44 -24.21
C GLU A 57 -16.25 23.79 -23.63
N LEU A 58 -15.57 24.29 -22.60
CA LEU A 58 -15.82 25.62 -22.01
C LEU A 58 -15.61 26.76 -23.02
N ARG A 59 -14.69 26.60 -23.98
CA ARG A 59 -14.52 27.59 -25.05
C ARG A 59 -15.67 27.60 -26.06
N LYS A 60 -16.50 26.54 -26.09
CA LYS A 60 -17.62 26.38 -27.03
C LYS A 60 -18.97 26.78 -26.42
N THR A 61 -19.07 27.03 -25.11
CA THR A 61 -20.36 27.26 -24.42
C THR A 61 -21.06 28.58 -24.78
N GLY A 62 -20.47 29.44 -25.61
CA GLY A 62 -21.09 30.71 -26.03
C GLY A 62 -21.32 31.71 -24.89
N GLU A 63 -20.79 31.42 -23.70
CA GLU A 63 -20.82 32.27 -22.52
C GLU A 63 -19.92 33.50 -22.69
N ALA A 64 -20.08 34.50 -21.82
CA ALA A 64 -19.19 35.66 -21.79
C ALA A 64 -17.73 35.23 -21.55
N GLN A 65 -16.81 35.82 -22.32
CA GLN A 65 -15.40 35.43 -22.32
C GLN A 65 -14.74 35.47 -20.93
N ASP A 66 -15.10 36.45 -20.10
CA ASP A 66 -14.56 36.58 -18.74
C ASP A 66 -14.99 35.42 -17.83
N LEU A 67 -16.24 34.97 -17.97
CA LEU A 67 -16.76 33.83 -17.21
C LEU A 67 -16.12 32.52 -17.65
N VAL A 68 -15.92 32.34 -18.96
CA VAL A 68 -15.20 31.17 -19.52
C VAL A 68 -13.76 31.13 -19.00
N ASN A 69 -13.08 32.27 -19.00
CA ASN A 69 -11.69 32.36 -18.53
C ASN A 69 -11.58 32.03 -17.03
N ALA A 70 -12.50 32.52 -16.20
CA ALA A 70 -12.52 32.22 -14.77
C ALA A 70 -12.71 30.70 -14.52
N ARG A 71 -13.68 30.07 -15.20
CA ARG A 71 -13.90 28.61 -15.10
C ARG A 71 -12.69 27.81 -15.57
N ILE A 72 -12.03 28.22 -16.65
CA ILE A 72 -10.80 27.57 -17.12
C ILE A 72 -9.70 27.63 -16.06
N GLN A 73 -9.52 28.78 -15.39
CA GLN A 73 -8.54 28.92 -14.32
C GLN A 73 -8.83 27.98 -13.14
N GLU A 74 -10.09 27.86 -12.73
CA GLU A 74 -10.51 26.94 -11.67
C GLU A 74 -10.21 25.49 -12.03
N VAL A 75 -10.58 25.05 -13.24
CA VAL A 75 -10.33 23.68 -13.73
C VAL A 75 -8.82 23.41 -13.82
N GLN A 76 -8.03 24.37 -14.29
CA GLN A 76 -6.57 24.25 -14.34
C GLN A 76 -5.95 24.14 -12.94
N ALA A 77 -6.40 24.95 -11.99
CA ALA A 77 -5.92 24.91 -10.62
C ALA A 77 -6.23 23.54 -9.98
N GLN A 78 -7.44 23.02 -10.18
CA GLN A 78 -7.83 21.70 -9.69
C GLN A 78 -6.96 20.59 -10.31
N ALA A 79 -6.77 20.61 -11.63
CA ALA A 79 -5.94 19.64 -12.33
C ALA A 79 -4.48 19.70 -11.86
N ASN A 80 -3.92 20.89 -11.65
CA ASN A 80 -2.56 21.06 -11.13
C ASN A 80 -2.40 20.45 -9.74
N ASN A 81 -3.38 20.63 -8.85
CA ASN A 81 -3.37 20.04 -7.51
C ASN A 81 -3.39 18.51 -7.57
N GLN A 82 -4.26 17.92 -8.41
CA GLN A 82 -4.32 16.46 -8.59
C GLN A 82 -3.02 15.93 -9.21
N LYS A 83 -2.48 16.62 -10.21
CA LYS A 83 -1.20 16.26 -10.83
C LYS A 83 -0.05 16.29 -9.83
N ALA A 84 -0.01 17.27 -8.94
CA ALA A 84 0.99 17.34 -7.87
C ALA A 84 0.93 16.13 -6.93
N GLN A 85 -0.27 15.68 -6.56
CA GLN A 85 -0.46 14.47 -5.74
C GLN A 85 0.03 13.21 -6.46
N LEU A 86 -0.31 13.05 -7.75
CA LEU A 86 0.16 11.92 -8.56
C LEU A 86 1.68 11.93 -8.73
N LEU A 87 2.30 13.10 -8.92
CA LEU A 87 3.75 13.23 -9.00
C LEU A 87 4.43 12.91 -7.66
N GLN A 88 3.82 13.28 -6.54
CA GLN A 88 4.32 12.88 -5.22
C GLN A 88 4.27 11.36 -5.05
N GLN A 89 3.15 10.73 -5.42
CA GLN A 89 3.01 9.27 -5.39
C GLN A 89 4.06 8.60 -6.29
N LYS A 90 4.27 9.13 -7.51
CA LYS A 90 5.33 8.69 -8.43
C LYS A 90 6.70 8.72 -7.76
N ASN A 91 7.06 9.82 -7.11
CA ASN A 91 8.33 9.95 -6.40
C ASN A 91 8.47 8.94 -5.26
N THR A 92 7.41 8.67 -4.51
CA THR A 92 7.41 7.63 -3.47
C THR A 92 7.69 6.23 -4.05
N ILE A 93 7.04 5.87 -5.17
CA ILE A 93 7.28 4.57 -5.83
C ILE A 93 8.73 4.47 -6.34
N LEU A 94 9.28 5.55 -6.90
CA LEU A 94 10.67 5.60 -7.35
C LEU A 94 11.66 5.41 -6.19
N GLN A 95 11.38 6.00 -5.03
CA GLN A 95 12.19 5.80 -3.81
C GLN A 95 12.11 4.35 -3.32
N GLN A 96 10.92 3.73 -3.37
CA GLN A 96 10.76 2.31 -3.03
C GLN A 96 11.53 1.40 -3.98
N LEU A 97 11.53 1.70 -5.29
CA LEU A 97 12.31 0.96 -6.29
C LEU A 97 13.81 1.01 -5.97
N ASP A 98 14.32 2.20 -5.66
CA ASP A 98 15.72 2.39 -5.27
C ASP A 98 16.05 1.64 -3.95
N GLN A 99 15.14 1.68 -2.96
CA GLN A 99 15.30 0.91 -1.73
C GLN A 99 15.39 -0.59 -2.00
N VAL A 100 14.51 -1.14 -2.83
CA VAL A 100 14.50 -2.58 -3.20
C VAL A 100 15.81 -2.99 -3.86
N GLN A 101 16.40 -2.14 -4.70
CA GLN A 101 17.68 -2.41 -5.34
C GLN A 101 18.84 -2.51 -4.34
N ARG A 102 18.79 -1.72 -3.25
CA ARG A 102 19.83 -1.67 -2.21
C ARG A 102 19.73 -2.78 -1.17
N LEU A 103 18.61 -3.49 -1.09
CA LEU A 103 18.46 -4.60 -0.15
C LEU A 103 19.52 -5.67 -0.43
N GLU A 104 20.02 -6.35 0.60
CA GLU A 104 20.97 -7.44 0.45
C GLU A 104 20.25 -8.80 0.41
N ASP A 105 20.87 -9.80 -0.22
CA ASP A 105 20.32 -11.16 -0.23
C ASP A 105 20.32 -11.73 1.19
N GLY A 106 19.23 -12.41 1.57
CA GLY A 106 19.04 -12.94 2.91
C GLY A 106 18.54 -11.93 3.95
N GLN A 107 18.40 -10.64 3.61
CA GLN A 107 17.82 -9.64 4.50
C GLN A 107 16.32 -9.93 4.75
N GLU A 108 15.84 -9.71 5.97
CA GLU A 108 14.40 -9.77 6.27
C GLU A 108 13.75 -8.40 6.07
N VAL A 109 12.62 -8.36 5.36
CA VAL A 109 11.83 -7.15 5.13
C VAL A 109 10.38 -7.37 5.51
N ASP A 110 9.73 -6.34 6.04
CA ASP A 110 8.31 -6.39 6.36
C ASP A 110 7.48 -6.46 5.05
N GLN A 111 6.63 -7.47 4.96
CA GLN A 111 5.71 -7.70 3.83
C GLN A 111 4.24 -7.50 4.25
N GLY A 112 4.00 -6.96 5.44
CA GLY A 112 2.68 -6.57 5.93
C GLY A 112 2.23 -7.39 7.12
N GLN A 113 0.92 -7.51 7.28
CA GLN A 113 0.29 -8.20 8.40
C GLN A 113 -0.92 -9.00 7.95
N VAL A 114 -1.18 -10.10 8.64
CA VAL A 114 -2.37 -10.94 8.43
C VAL A 114 -3.13 -11.11 9.74
N ASP A 115 -4.45 -11.24 9.65
CA ASP A 115 -5.28 -11.50 10.81
C ASP A 115 -5.27 -13.00 11.16
N ASN A 116 -5.17 -13.30 12.45
CA ASN A 116 -5.30 -14.64 12.99
C ASN A 116 -6.23 -14.66 14.20
N PHE A 117 -7.00 -15.73 14.35
CA PHE A 117 -7.78 -15.97 15.55
C PHE A 117 -7.08 -17.00 16.43
N PHE A 118 -7.06 -16.76 17.74
CA PHE A 118 -6.41 -17.64 18.70
C PHE A 118 -7.19 -17.71 20.01
N TYR A 119 -7.05 -18.82 20.72
CA TYR A 119 -7.70 -19.02 22.00
C TYR A 119 -6.80 -18.57 23.15
N VAL A 120 -7.40 -17.93 24.13
CA VAL A 120 -6.74 -17.60 25.40
C VAL A 120 -7.52 -18.16 26.59
N THR A 121 -6.77 -18.54 27.61
CA THR A 121 -7.28 -19.02 28.89
C THR A 121 -6.70 -18.20 30.05
N LYS A 122 -7.37 -18.24 31.20
CA LYS A 122 -6.87 -17.60 32.43
C LYS A 122 -5.46 -18.13 32.74
N GLY A 123 -4.50 -17.22 32.89
CA GLY A 123 -3.09 -17.54 33.15
C GLY A 123 -2.17 -17.39 31.94
N ASP A 124 -2.71 -17.22 30.73
CA ASP A 124 -1.90 -16.95 29.53
C ASP A 124 -1.21 -15.59 29.60
N ASN A 125 0.04 -15.55 29.13
CA ASN A 125 0.72 -14.28 28.85
C ASN A 125 0.23 -13.73 27.50
N LEU A 126 -0.81 -12.90 27.56
CA LEU A 126 -1.42 -12.32 26.36
C LEU A 126 -0.42 -11.51 25.53
N ILE A 127 0.48 -10.75 26.15
CA ILE A 127 1.46 -9.91 25.42
C ILE A 127 2.36 -10.79 24.55
N GLN A 128 2.87 -11.90 25.10
CA GLN A 128 3.69 -12.84 24.34
C GLN A 128 2.90 -13.54 23.23
N LYS A 129 1.65 -13.93 23.49
CA LYS A 129 0.78 -14.54 22.47
C LYS A 129 0.37 -13.57 21.36
N MET A 130 0.44 -12.26 21.58
CA MET A 130 0.19 -11.26 20.53
C MET A 130 1.41 -11.03 19.63
N GLN A 131 2.61 -11.35 20.11
CA GLN A 131 3.86 -11.16 19.37
C GLN A 131 4.18 -12.41 18.54
N VAL A 132 3.51 -12.55 17.40
CA VAL A 132 3.76 -13.62 16.44
C VAL A 132 4.15 -13.02 15.10
N GLU A 133 5.18 -13.58 14.49
CA GLU A 133 5.62 -13.23 13.14
C GLU A 133 5.82 -14.49 12.29
N ILE A 134 5.61 -14.35 10.99
CA ILE A 134 5.87 -15.39 9.99
C ILE A 134 7.00 -14.90 9.11
N LEU A 135 8.06 -15.71 8.97
CA LEU A 135 9.09 -15.49 7.97
C LEU A 135 8.79 -16.34 6.74
N MET A 136 8.79 -15.72 5.57
CA MET A 136 8.59 -16.39 4.30
C MET A 136 9.80 -16.23 3.38
N ARG A 137 10.06 -17.24 2.57
CA ARG A 137 11.01 -17.19 1.45
C ARG A 137 10.31 -17.69 0.20
N ASP A 138 10.30 -16.88 -0.85
CA ASP A 138 9.73 -17.25 -2.16
C ASP A 138 8.28 -17.80 -2.07
N GLY A 139 7.47 -17.24 -1.16
CA GLY A 139 6.08 -17.64 -0.95
C GLY A 139 5.88 -18.86 -0.04
N VAL A 140 6.96 -19.43 0.51
CA VAL A 140 6.91 -20.56 1.46
C VAL A 140 7.21 -20.05 2.87
N ILE A 141 6.43 -20.51 3.86
CA ILE A 141 6.70 -20.21 5.27
C ILE A 141 7.97 -20.97 5.68
N GLU A 142 9.01 -20.22 6.01
CA GLU A 142 10.30 -20.74 6.49
C GLU A 142 10.30 -20.90 8.01
N GLU A 143 9.74 -19.92 8.73
CA GLU A 143 9.72 -19.91 10.19
C GLU A 143 8.44 -19.25 10.73
N ILE A 144 7.96 -19.71 11.88
CA ILE A 144 6.92 -19.05 12.67
C ILE A 144 7.55 -18.74 14.03
N ARG A 145 7.68 -17.46 14.36
CA ARG A 145 8.29 -17.00 15.61
C ARG A 145 7.22 -16.44 16.53
N GLY A 146 7.33 -16.74 17.82
CA GLY A 146 6.37 -16.31 18.86
C GLY A 146 5.60 -17.46 19.51
N THR A 147 4.73 -17.12 20.45
CA THR A 147 3.93 -18.10 21.20
C THR A 147 2.54 -18.26 20.59
N LEU A 148 2.21 -19.48 20.13
CA LEU A 148 0.94 -19.76 19.45
C LEU A 148 -0.26 -19.90 20.39
#